data_AF-A0A965L1E1-F1
#
_entry.id   AF-A0A965L1E1-F1
#
_cell.length_a   1.000
_cell.length_b   1.000
_cell.length_c   1.000
_cell.angle_alpha   90.00
_cell.angle_beta   90.00
_cell.angle_gamma   90.00
#
_symmetry.space_group_name_H-M   'P 1'
#
loop_
_entity.id
_entity.type
_entity.pdbx_description
1 polymer ?
#
loop_
_entity_poly.entity_id
_entity_poly.type
_entity_poly.pdbx_seq_one_letter_code
_entity_poly.pdbx_strand_id
1 'polypeptide(L)'
;MSNAIQDEVNSLSPASAEGASRRGFLKASIATGFAASVAPTGDLLAQVITTDSQGLTAGMIEIPTKDRRIPAYRAMPAGKTRLATVIVVHEIWSVHEHIQDVCRRLAKRGYLAIAPDFFVRHGDVMQYKTVPEIFTNVVSKVTDTQVLSDLDAS
;
A
#
# COMPACT_ATOMS: atom_id res chain seq x y z
N MET A 1 -25.56 30.66 3.97
CA MET A 1 -25.01 29.32 3.66
C MET A 1 -25.86 28.64 2.59
N SER A 2 -25.98 29.22 1.37
CA SER A 2 -26.79 28.61 0.29
C SER A 2 -26.15 28.68 -1.10
N ASN A 3 -25.02 29.38 -1.29
CA ASN A 3 -24.46 29.59 -2.63
C ASN A 3 -23.39 28.56 -3.03
N ALA A 4 -22.61 28.03 -2.08
CA ALA A 4 -21.49 27.12 -2.42
C ALA A 4 -21.96 25.78 -3.00
N ILE A 5 -23.03 25.20 -2.46
CA ILE A 5 -23.63 23.96 -2.99
C ILE A 5 -24.29 24.24 -4.35
N GLN A 6 -24.89 25.42 -4.53
CA GLN A 6 -25.54 25.80 -5.78
C GLN A 6 -24.51 26.01 -6.90
N ASP A 7 -23.34 26.57 -6.58
CA ASP A 7 -22.26 26.80 -7.55
C ASP A 7 -21.57 25.50 -7.98
N GLU A 8 -21.41 24.53 -7.08
CA GLU A 8 -20.92 23.19 -7.45
C GLU A 8 -21.93 22.45 -8.35
N VAL A 9 -23.22 22.51 -8.03
CA VAL A 9 -24.27 21.88 -8.85
C VAL A 9 -24.38 22.56 -10.23
N ASN A 10 -24.25 23.89 -10.29
CA ASN A 10 -24.25 24.62 -11.56
C ASN A 10 -23.00 24.34 -12.41
N SER A 11 -21.83 24.14 -11.80
CA SER A 11 -20.59 23.74 -12.48
C SER A 11 -20.69 22.35 -13.13
N LEU A 12 -21.51 21.46 -12.54
CA LEU A 12 -21.78 20.11 -13.06
C LEU A 12 -22.82 20.10 -14.19
N SER A 13 -23.53 21.20 -14.42
CA SER A 13 -24.45 21.36 -15.54
C SER A 13 -23.78 22.11 -16.70
N PRO A 14 -23.94 21.66 -17.96
CA PRO A 14 -23.41 22.41 -19.08
C PRO A 14 -24.05 23.81 -19.09
N ALA A 15 -23.24 24.83 -19.35
CA ALA A 15 -23.68 26.22 -19.44
C ALA A 15 -24.97 26.31 -20.29
N SER A 16 -25.99 26.96 -19.73
CA SER A 16 -27.32 27.12 -20.27
C SER A 16 -27.30 27.29 -21.79
N ALA A 17 -28.17 26.54 -22.46
CA ALA A 17 -28.27 26.39 -23.91
C ALA A 17 -28.71 27.67 -24.67
N GLU A 18 -28.07 28.81 -24.42
CA GLU A 18 -28.15 29.97 -25.31
C GLU A 18 -27.10 29.80 -26.42
N GLY A 19 -27.52 29.17 -27.52
CA GLY A 19 -26.71 29.03 -28.74
C GLY A 19 -26.12 27.64 -29.02
N ALA A 20 -26.70 26.55 -28.49
CA ALA A 20 -26.15 25.20 -28.67
C ALA A 20 -26.31 24.68 -30.12
N SER A 21 -25.24 24.73 -30.91
CA SER A 21 -25.17 23.99 -32.18
C SER A 21 -25.23 22.47 -31.95
N ARG A 22 -25.73 21.69 -32.92
CA ARG A 22 -25.75 20.21 -32.86
C ARG A 22 -24.39 19.61 -32.47
N ARG A 23 -23.29 20.26 -32.89
CA ARG A 23 -21.92 19.89 -32.54
C ARG A 23 -21.59 20.15 -31.06
N GLY A 24 -22.08 21.24 -30.50
CA GLY A 24 -21.97 21.54 -29.07
C GLY A 24 -22.69 20.49 -28.21
N PHE A 25 -23.92 20.13 -28.60
CA PHE A 25 -24.68 19.06 -27.96
C PHE A 25 -23.96 17.71 -28.02
N LEU A 26 -23.44 17.30 -29.18
CA LEU A 26 -22.71 16.03 -29.32
C LEU A 26 -21.42 15.99 -28.48
N LYS A 27 -20.67 17.10 -28.44
CA LYS A 27 -19.46 17.20 -27.62
C LYS A 27 -19.77 17.16 -26.13
N ALA A 28 -20.81 17.88 -25.68
CA ALA A 28 -21.23 17.88 -24.29
C ALA A 28 -21.74 16.49 -23.85
N SER A 29 -22.59 15.86 -24.65
CA SER A 29 -23.15 14.53 -24.35
C SER A 29 -22.08 13.43 -24.29
N ILE A 30 -21.06 13.45 -25.16
CA ILE A 30 -19.93 12.52 -25.07
C ILE A 30 -19.09 12.80 -23.81
N ALA A 31 -18.77 14.06 -23.53
CA ALA A 31 -17.96 14.42 -22.37
C ALA A 31 -18.66 14.06 -21.04
N THR A 32 -19.93 14.41 -20.90
CA THR A 32 -20.74 14.08 -19.71
C THR A 32 -20.99 12.58 -19.60
N GLY A 33 -21.30 11.89 -20.71
CA GLY A 33 -21.49 10.45 -20.72
C GLY A 33 -20.23 9.67 -20.33
N PHE A 34 -19.07 10.10 -20.86
CA PHE A 34 -17.77 9.53 -20.47
C PHE A 34 -17.47 9.80 -19.00
N ALA A 35 -17.57 11.06 -18.55
CA ALA A 35 -17.31 11.43 -17.16
C ALA A 35 -18.18 10.66 -16.15
N ALA A 36 -19.48 10.48 -16.45
CA ALA A 36 -20.37 9.64 -15.64
C ALA A 36 -19.99 8.16 -15.69
N SER A 37 -19.49 7.66 -16.82
CA SER A 37 -19.06 6.26 -16.98
C SER A 37 -17.70 5.94 -16.34
N VAL A 38 -16.83 6.94 -16.18
CA VAL A 38 -15.51 6.77 -15.55
C VAL A 38 -15.44 7.37 -14.14
N ALA A 39 -16.50 8.01 -13.66
CA ALA A 39 -16.60 8.44 -12.28
C ALA A 39 -16.43 7.20 -11.39
N PRO A 40 -15.41 7.14 -10.53
CA PRO A 40 -15.20 5.98 -9.68
C PRO A 40 -16.39 5.84 -8.74
N THR A 41 -17.11 4.73 -8.84
CA THR A 41 -18.27 4.42 -8.01
C THR A 41 -17.90 3.35 -6.99
N GLY A 42 -18.27 3.57 -5.72
CA GLY A 42 -18.14 2.61 -4.63
C GLY A 42 -16.75 1.97 -4.51
N ASP A 43 -16.68 0.70 -4.88
CA ASP A 43 -15.54 -0.22 -4.71
C ASP A 43 -14.34 0.07 -5.63
N LEU A 44 -14.50 0.94 -6.63
CA LEU A 44 -13.42 1.36 -7.55
C LEU A 44 -12.64 2.58 -7.05
N LEU A 45 -13.09 3.23 -5.98
CA LEU A 45 -12.18 4.07 -5.21
C LEU A 45 -11.10 3.11 -4.69
N ALA A 46 -9.83 3.36 -5.02
CA ALA A 46 -8.69 2.63 -4.47
C ALA A 46 -8.57 2.88 -2.96
N GLN A 47 -9.59 2.45 -2.20
CA GLN A 47 -9.56 2.43 -0.77
C GLN A 47 -8.56 1.35 -0.42
N VAL A 48 -7.38 1.79 0.01
CA VAL A 48 -6.41 0.93 0.65
C VAL A 48 -7.14 0.32 1.84
N ILE A 49 -7.61 -0.92 1.69
CA ILE A 49 -8.22 -1.67 2.78
C ILE A 49 -7.12 -1.86 3.81
N THR A 50 -7.18 -1.12 4.91
CA THR A 50 -6.29 -1.30 6.05
C THR A 50 -6.95 -2.28 7.02
N THR A 51 -6.29 -3.41 7.20
CA THR A 51 -6.66 -4.43 8.17
C THR A 51 -6.28 -3.92 9.55
N ASP A 52 -7.23 -3.83 10.47
CA ASP A 52 -6.92 -3.41 11.85
C ASP A 52 -6.08 -4.46 12.61
N SER A 53 -5.52 -4.03 13.74
CA SER A 53 -4.77 -4.89 14.67
C SER A 53 -5.62 -5.52 15.78
N GLN A 54 -6.95 -5.37 15.75
CA GLN A 54 -7.83 -5.89 16.82
C GLN A 54 -7.71 -7.41 16.93
N GLY A 55 -7.51 -7.91 18.14
CA GLY A 55 -7.31 -9.35 18.38
C GLY A 55 -5.96 -9.89 17.85
N LEU A 56 -5.04 -9.02 17.41
CA LEU A 56 -3.68 -9.40 17.01
C LEU A 56 -2.66 -8.86 18.03
N THR A 57 -1.57 -9.61 18.21
CA THR A 57 -0.33 -9.08 18.76
C THR A 57 0.56 -8.67 17.58
N ALA A 58 0.45 -7.41 17.16
CA ALA A 58 1.15 -6.88 15.98
C ALA A 58 2.08 -5.71 16.32
N GLY A 59 3.21 -5.59 15.60
CA GLY A 59 4.15 -4.48 15.75
C GLY A 59 5.56 -4.81 15.26
N MET A 60 6.42 -3.80 15.31
CA MET A 60 7.84 -3.97 15.00
C MET A 60 8.55 -4.77 16.11
N ILE A 61 9.44 -5.65 15.68
CA ILE A 61 10.33 -6.45 16.52
C ILE A 61 11.74 -6.41 15.94
N GLU A 62 12.71 -6.86 16.72
CA GLU A 62 14.10 -6.99 16.30
C GLU A 62 14.50 -8.45 16.29
N ILE A 63 14.93 -8.98 15.13
CA ILE A 63 15.39 -10.35 14.96
C ILE A 63 16.92 -10.39 15.10
N PRO A 64 17.48 -11.22 16.00
CA PRO A 64 18.92 -11.40 16.09
C PRO A 64 19.45 -12.22 14.91
N THR A 65 20.32 -11.60 14.12
CA THR A 65 21.13 -12.27 13.10
C THR A 65 22.57 -12.41 13.59
N LYS A 66 23.42 -13.13 12.82
CA LYS A 66 24.82 -13.40 13.21
C LYS A 66 25.64 -12.13 13.44
N ASP A 67 25.33 -11.07 12.71
CA ASP A 67 26.13 -9.83 12.69
C ASP A 67 25.40 -8.62 13.29
N ARG A 68 24.05 -8.59 13.29
CA ARG A 68 23.27 -7.50 13.89
C ARG A 68 21.85 -7.89 14.30
N ARG A 69 21.11 -6.93 14.88
CA ARG A 69 19.65 -7.00 14.98
C ARG A 69 19.04 -6.39 13.71
N ILE A 70 18.11 -7.11 13.08
CA ILE A 70 17.35 -6.60 11.93
C ILE A 70 15.91 -6.28 12.37
N PRO A 71 15.35 -5.14 11.97
CA PRO A 71 13.97 -4.82 12.25
C PRO A 71 13.06 -5.71 11.40
N ALA A 72 11.93 -6.11 11.97
CA ALA A 72 10.90 -6.88 11.29
C ALA A 72 9.52 -6.50 11.79
N TYR A 73 8.51 -6.54 10.93
CA TYR A 73 7.11 -6.44 11.37
C TYR A 73 6.54 -7.83 11.64
N ARG A 74 5.99 -8.04 12.84
CA ARG A 74 5.37 -9.31 13.23
C ARG A 74 3.89 -9.09 13.52
N ALA A 75 3.03 -9.97 13.03
CA ALA A 75 1.62 -10.06 13.40
C ALA A 75 1.20 -11.51 13.66
N MET A 76 0.41 -11.72 14.71
CA MET A 76 -0.16 -13.03 15.06
C MET A 76 -1.47 -12.85 15.86
N PRO A 77 -2.39 -13.82 15.84
CA PRO A 77 -3.52 -13.86 16.76
C PRO A 77 -3.08 -13.72 18.23
N ALA A 78 -3.73 -12.84 18.98
CA ALA A 78 -3.41 -12.60 20.38
C ALA A 78 -3.62 -13.87 21.24
N GLY A 79 -2.66 -14.15 22.12
CA GLY A 79 -2.73 -15.28 23.07
C GLY A 79 -2.61 -16.67 22.45
N LYS A 80 -2.34 -16.78 21.14
CA LYS A 80 -2.08 -18.08 20.49
C LYS A 80 -0.59 -18.38 20.45
N THR A 81 -0.24 -19.66 20.48
CA THR A 81 1.14 -20.15 20.41
C THR A 81 1.24 -21.30 19.40
N ARG A 82 2.46 -21.67 19.00
CA ARG A 82 2.74 -22.77 18.05
C ARG A 82 1.99 -22.64 16.72
N LEU A 83 1.94 -21.43 16.18
CA LEU A 83 1.30 -21.11 14.92
C LEU A 83 2.19 -21.51 13.74
N ALA A 84 1.56 -21.85 12.61
CA ALA A 84 2.29 -21.93 11.34
C ALA A 84 2.85 -20.55 10.99
N THR A 85 4.15 -20.51 10.69
CA THR A 85 4.88 -19.26 10.44
C THR A 85 4.97 -19.01 8.94
N VAL A 86 4.65 -17.78 8.54
CA VAL A 86 4.76 -17.28 7.17
C VAL A 86 5.74 -16.12 7.16
N ILE A 87 6.81 -16.27 6.39
CA ILE A 87 7.75 -15.18 6.14
C ILE A 87 7.26 -14.41 4.91
N VAL A 88 7.06 -13.10 5.07
CA VAL A 88 6.60 -12.20 4.02
C VAL A 88 7.80 -11.43 3.50
N VAL A 89 8.18 -11.70 2.25
CA VAL A 89 9.25 -10.98 1.56
C VAL A 89 8.69 -9.68 1.00
N HIS A 90 9.28 -8.56 1.39
CA HIS A 90 8.85 -7.24 0.95
C HIS A 90 9.33 -6.90 -0.47
N GLU A 91 8.66 -5.93 -1.07
CA GLU A 91 9.05 -5.33 -2.34
C GLU A 91 10.21 -4.32 -2.18
N ILE A 92 10.55 -3.60 -3.26
CA ILE A 92 11.71 -2.69 -3.32
C ILE A 92 11.67 -1.53 -2.30
N TRP A 93 10.51 -1.23 -1.73
CA TRP A 93 10.31 -0.17 -0.74
C TRP A 93 10.44 -0.64 0.72
N SER A 94 11.04 -1.81 0.98
CA SER A 94 11.17 -2.34 2.34
C SER A 94 9.82 -2.56 3.04
N VAL A 95 9.83 -2.70 4.37
CA VAL A 95 8.65 -2.95 5.20
C VAL A 95 7.89 -1.65 5.45
N HIS A 96 6.96 -1.33 4.55
CA HIS A 96 6.02 -0.23 4.71
C HIS A 96 4.60 -0.73 5.01
N GLU A 97 3.65 0.18 5.16
CA GLU A 97 2.29 -0.13 5.63
C GLU A 97 1.58 -1.22 4.80
N HIS A 98 1.84 -1.30 3.50
CA HIS A 98 1.27 -2.38 2.69
C HIS A 98 1.75 -3.77 3.15
N ILE A 99 3.05 -3.91 3.42
CA ILE A 99 3.63 -5.18 3.89
C ILE A 99 3.14 -5.50 5.30
N GLN A 100 3.04 -4.48 6.17
CA GLN A 100 2.46 -4.65 7.50
C GLN A 100 1.01 -5.11 7.43
N ASP A 101 0.22 -4.55 6.49
CA ASP A 101 -1.16 -4.97 6.25
C ASP A 101 -1.26 -6.43 5.79
N VAL A 102 -0.40 -6.86 4.86
CA VAL A 102 -0.33 -8.27 4.43
C VAL A 102 -0.05 -9.19 5.62
N CYS A 103 0.88 -8.83 6.50
CA CYS A 103 1.15 -9.57 7.73
C CYS A 103 -0.09 -9.65 8.63
N ARG A 104 -0.82 -8.54 8.82
CA ARG A 104 -2.05 -8.52 9.62
C ARG A 104 -3.15 -9.37 8.99
N ARG A 105 -3.31 -9.36 7.67
CA ARG A 105 -4.28 -10.20 6.94
C ARG A 105 -4.00 -11.69 7.14
N LEU A 106 -2.73 -12.10 7.06
CA LEU A 106 -2.31 -13.47 7.35
C LEU A 106 -2.56 -13.82 8.82
N ALA A 107 -2.25 -12.90 9.74
CA ALA A 107 -2.50 -13.10 11.16
C ALA A 107 -3.99 -13.27 11.47
N LYS A 108 -4.88 -12.51 10.83
CA LYS A 108 -6.34 -12.69 10.95
C LYS A 108 -6.81 -14.07 10.45
N ARG A 109 -6.04 -14.73 9.58
CA ARG A 109 -6.29 -16.12 9.12
C ARG A 109 -5.68 -17.19 10.04
N GLY A 110 -5.04 -16.80 11.14
CA GLY A 110 -4.51 -17.74 12.14
C GLY A 110 -3.00 -18.02 12.02
N TYR A 111 -2.26 -17.29 11.19
CA TYR A 111 -0.83 -17.49 11.02
C TYR A 111 0.00 -16.57 11.92
N LEU A 112 1.25 -16.95 12.19
CA LEU A 112 2.28 -16.02 12.60
C LEU A 112 2.94 -15.48 11.33
N ALA A 113 2.76 -14.20 11.04
CA ALA A 113 3.38 -13.55 9.88
C ALA A 113 4.52 -12.64 10.32
N ILE A 114 5.67 -12.74 9.66
CA ILE A 114 6.88 -11.95 9.94
C ILE A 114 7.41 -11.39 8.63
N ALA A 115 7.69 -10.09 8.58
CA ALA A 115 8.33 -9.41 7.46
C ALA A 115 9.65 -8.78 7.94
N PRO A 116 10.80 -9.44 7.74
CA PRO A 116 12.13 -8.89 8.02
C PRO A 116 12.51 -7.81 7.01
N ASP A 117 13.22 -6.76 7.45
CA ASP A 117 13.82 -5.77 6.56
C ASP A 117 15.20 -6.25 6.08
N PHE A 118 15.28 -6.64 4.81
CA PHE A 118 16.52 -7.13 4.19
C PHE A 118 17.47 -6.00 3.76
N PHE A 119 17.00 -4.75 3.76
CA PHE A 119 17.73 -3.59 3.25
C PHE A 119 18.42 -2.76 4.35
N VAL A 120 18.17 -3.05 5.62
CA VAL A 120 18.75 -2.36 6.78
C VAL A 120 20.28 -2.21 6.76
N ARG A 121 21.00 -3.09 6.04
CA ARG A 121 22.47 -3.04 5.88
C ARG A 121 22.93 -2.04 4.84
N HIS A 122 22.06 -1.69 3.90
CA HIS A 122 22.39 -0.90 2.71
C HIS A 122 21.75 0.49 2.70
N GLY A 123 20.92 0.79 3.70
CA GLY A 123 20.36 2.12 3.96
C GLY A 123 18.84 2.15 3.92
N ASP A 124 18.28 3.32 4.22
CA ASP A 124 16.83 3.55 4.14
C ASP A 124 16.41 3.75 2.68
N VAL A 125 15.55 2.88 2.15
CA VAL A 125 15.04 3.00 0.78
C VAL A 125 14.11 4.20 0.59
N MET A 126 13.51 4.71 1.67
CA MET A 126 12.57 5.84 1.61
C MET A 126 13.23 7.17 1.27
N GLN A 127 14.57 7.23 1.31
CA GLN A 127 15.32 8.43 0.93
C GLN A 127 15.39 8.63 -0.60
N TYR A 128 15.15 7.58 -1.39
CA TYR A 128 15.25 7.62 -2.84
C TYR A 128 13.89 7.83 -3.49
N LYS A 129 13.85 8.63 -4.56
CA LYS A 129 12.57 9.00 -5.21
C LYS A 129 12.23 8.11 -6.40
N THR A 130 13.22 7.41 -6.95
CA THR A 130 13.06 6.61 -8.16
C THR A 130 13.53 5.18 -7.96
N VAL A 131 12.86 4.25 -8.64
CA VAL A 131 13.22 2.82 -8.63
C VAL A 131 14.69 2.58 -9.06
N PRO A 132 15.22 3.23 -10.11
CA PRO A 132 16.63 3.04 -10.50
C PRO A 132 17.63 3.46 -9.43
N GLU A 133 17.34 4.53 -8.68
CA GLU A 133 18.18 4.96 -7.55
C GLU A 133 18.15 3.93 -6.43
N ILE A 134 16.99 3.41 -6.06
CA ILE A 134 16.87 2.35 -5.03
C ILE A 134 17.63 1.11 -5.48
N PHE A 135 17.48 0.72 -6.75
CA PHE A 135 18.14 -0.47 -7.29
C PHE A 135 19.67 -0.34 -7.23
N THR A 136 20.19 0.79 -7.71
CA THR A 136 21.64 1.05 -7.77
C THR A 136 22.25 1.20 -6.37
N ASN A 137 21.55 1.89 -5.46
CA ASN A 137 22.12 2.22 -4.16
C ASN A 137 21.87 1.17 -3.09
N VAL A 138 20.83 0.35 -3.22
CA VAL A 138 20.40 -0.62 -2.19
C VAL A 138 20.31 -2.03 -2.78
N VAL A 139 19.35 -2.29 -3.68
CA VAL A 139 19.00 -3.68 -4.10
C VAL A 139 20.19 -4.43 -4.70
N SER A 140 20.95 -3.79 -5.58
CA SER A 140 22.11 -4.42 -6.25
C SER A 140 23.25 -4.81 -5.30
N LYS A 141 23.23 -4.32 -4.06
CA LYS A 141 24.23 -4.63 -3.02
C LYS A 141 23.77 -5.74 -2.07
N VAL A 142 22.49 -6.08 -2.09
CA VAL A 142 21.90 -7.13 -1.26
C VAL A 142 22.23 -8.47 -1.90
N THR A 143 23.05 -9.28 -1.24
CA THR A 143 23.46 -10.59 -1.74
C THR A 143 22.49 -11.68 -1.33
N ASP A 144 22.35 -12.72 -2.15
CA ASP A 144 21.52 -13.89 -1.82
C ASP A 144 21.96 -14.54 -0.51
N THR A 145 23.27 -14.66 -0.27
CA THR A 145 23.81 -15.23 0.97
C THR A 145 23.36 -14.44 2.20
N GLN A 146 23.31 -13.11 2.11
CA GLN A 146 22.79 -12.27 3.19
C GLN A 146 21.30 -12.54 3.42
N VAL A 147 20.48 -12.49 2.37
CA VAL A 147 19.03 -12.70 2.48
C VAL A 147 18.72 -14.08 3.06
N LEU A 148 19.38 -15.13 2.58
CA LEU A 148 19.21 -16.48 3.10
C LEU A 148 19.62 -16.57 4.58
N SER A 149 20.69 -15.90 4.99
CA SER A 149 21.08 -15.86 6.40
C SER A 149 20.10 -15.08 7.27
N ASP A 150 19.45 -14.03 6.74
CA ASP A 150 18.43 -13.27 7.44
C ASP A 150 17.13 -14.09 7.58
N LEU A 151 16.79 -14.89 6.55
CA LEU A 151 15.66 -15.82 6.57
C LEU A 151 15.86 -16.97 7.57
N ASP A 152 17.05 -17.56 7.63
CA ASP A 152 17.39 -18.64 8.58
C ASP A 152 17.29 -18.19 10.06
N ALA A 153 17.43 -16.88 10.31
CA ALA A 153 17.33 -16.29 11.64
C ALA A 153 15.89 -15.94 12.06
N SER A 154 14.94 -15.92 11.11
CA SER A 154 13.58 -15.38 11.27
C SER A 154 12.54 -16.40 11.72
#